data_AF-A0A5E4TCN4-F1
#
_entry.id   AF-A0A5E4TCN4-F1
#
_cell.length_a   1.000
_cell.length_b   1.000
_cell.length_c   1.000
_cell.angle_alpha   90.00
_cell.angle_beta   90.00
_cell.angle_gamma   90.00
#
_symmetry.space_group_name_H-M   'P 1'
#
loop_
_entity.id
_entity.type
_entity.pdbx_description
1 polymer ?
#
loop_
_entity_poly.entity_id
_entity_poly.type
_entity_poly.pdbx_seq_one_letter_code
_entity_poly.pdbx_strand_id
1 'polypeptide(L)'
;MNQDAFALMAPSLETEIPEKIGEYFQVRSFENPWTWLVEFRDGDLFVALVCATAGTVSEVVRGGDRGDCESWMSFPASIDRRKMRCFFAKNVRPDKSDILRIVSDFREIVA
;
A
#
# COMPACT_ATOMS: atom_id res chain seq x y z
N MET A 1 -5.98 -12.52 12.75
CA MET A 1 -5.68 -12.01 11.39
C MET A 1 -4.57 -12.88 10.85
N ASN A 2 -4.59 -13.37 9.60
CA ASN A 2 -3.52 -14.28 9.16
C ASN A 2 -2.25 -13.45 8.92
N GLN A 3 -1.16 -13.83 9.57
CA GLN A 3 0.21 -13.37 9.28
C GLN A 3 0.50 -13.41 7.77
N ASP A 4 -0.17 -14.31 7.05
CA ASP A 4 -0.12 -14.47 5.60
C ASP A 4 -0.35 -13.18 4.83
N ALA A 5 -1.33 -12.33 5.19
CA ALA A 5 -1.66 -11.14 4.38
C ALA A 5 -0.54 -10.09 4.36
N PHE A 6 0.12 -9.87 5.51
CA PHE A 6 1.30 -9.00 5.59
C PHE A 6 2.55 -9.67 5.04
N ALA A 7 2.65 -10.99 5.17
CA ALA A 7 3.73 -11.77 4.56
C ALA A 7 3.69 -11.72 3.02
N LEU A 8 2.51 -11.56 2.41
CA LEU A 8 2.37 -11.29 0.97
C LEU A 8 2.75 -9.85 0.60
N MET A 9 2.55 -8.88 1.51
CA MET A 9 2.87 -7.48 1.24
C MET A 9 4.37 -7.17 1.31
N ALA A 10 5.05 -7.57 2.39
CA ALA A 10 6.40 -7.07 2.67
C ALA A 10 7.47 -7.43 1.61
N PRO A 11 7.58 -8.69 1.13
CA PRO A 11 8.57 -9.05 0.12
C PRO A 11 8.33 -8.36 -1.22
N SER A 12 7.06 -8.27 -1.64
CA SER A 12 6.68 -7.55 -2.85
C SER A 12 6.95 -6.06 -2.71
N LEU A 13 6.64 -5.47 -1.56
CA LEU A 13 6.84 -4.04 -1.34
C LEU A 13 8.31 -3.63 -1.42
N GLU A 14 9.23 -4.44 -0.91
CA GLU A 14 10.68 -4.19 -1.03
C GLU A 14 11.13 -4.12 -2.49
N THR A 15 10.58 -4.98 -3.35
CA THR A 15 10.89 -4.96 -4.79
C THR A 15 10.20 -3.86 -5.57
N GLU A 16 9.03 -3.40 -5.10
CA GLU A 16 8.16 -2.47 -5.83
C GLU A 16 8.42 -1.00 -5.46
N ILE A 17 8.90 -0.71 -4.25
CA ILE A 17 9.25 0.67 -3.87
C ILE A 17 10.47 1.14 -4.67
N PRO A 18 10.39 2.29 -5.38
CA PRO A 18 11.51 2.87 -6.10
C PRO A 18 12.69 3.19 -5.18
N GLU A 19 13.92 3.01 -5.67
CA GLU A 19 15.14 3.43 -4.95
C GLU A 19 15.23 4.95 -4.76
N LYS A 20 14.67 5.72 -5.71
CA LYS A 20 14.56 7.18 -5.63
C LYS A 20 13.09 7.56 -5.57
N ILE A 21 12.70 8.14 -4.44
CA ILE A 21 11.32 8.56 -4.21
C ILE A 21 11.25 10.07 -4.40
N GLY A 22 10.37 10.50 -5.31
CA GLY A 22 10.09 11.92 -5.54
C GLY A 22 9.02 12.44 -4.58
N GLU A 23 8.25 13.41 -5.04
CA GLU A 23 7.10 13.95 -4.31
C GLU A 23 5.94 12.95 -4.19
N TYR A 24 5.91 11.93 -5.05
CA TYR A 24 4.84 10.94 -5.08
C TYR A 24 5.34 9.56 -5.51
N PHE A 25 4.78 8.52 -4.89
CA PHE A 25 4.68 7.20 -5.52
C PHE A 25 3.47 6.47 -4.98
N GLN A 26 3.02 5.49 -5.75
CA GLN A 26 2.00 4.55 -5.35
C GLN A 26 2.43 3.16 -5.81
N VAL A 27 2.16 2.15 -5.00
CA VAL A 27 2.34 0.73 -5.30
C VAL A 27 1.18 -0.06 -4.70
N ARG A 28 0.72 -1.09 -5.41
CA ARG A 28 -0.47 -1.85 -5.05
C ARG A 28 -0.35 -3.32 -5.47
N SER A 29 -1.00 -4.22 -4.74
CA SER A 29 -1.09 -5.66 -5.09
C SER A 29 -2.51 -6.14 -5.26
N PHE A 30 -2.65 -7.21 -6.04
CA PHE A 30 -3.93 -7.79 -6.48
C PHE A 30 -4.08 -9.27 -6.17
N GLU A 31 -3.32 -9.78 -5.20
CA GLU A 31 -3.40 -11.19 -4.83
C GLU A 31 -4.71 -11.49 -4.09
N ASN A 32 -5.76 -11.81 -4.84
CA ASN A 32 -7.06 -12.19 -4.28
C ASN A 32 -6.87 -13.35 -3.27
N PRO A 33 -7.28 -13.19 -1.98
CA PRO A 33 -8.24 -12.19 -1.49
C PRO A 33 -7.66 -10.95 -0.82
N TRP A 34 -6.35 -10.78 -0.74
CA TRP A 34 -5.72 -9.64 -0.06
C TRP A 34 -5.18 -8.62 -1.07
N THR A 35 -5.72 -7.40 -1.01
CA THR A 35 -5.27 -6.26 -1.79
C THR A 35 -4.61 -5.28 -0.83
N TRP A 36 -3.46 -4.73 -1.22
CA TRP A 36 -2.82 -3.67 -0.46
C TRP A 36 -2.45 -2.49 -1.34
N LEU A 37 -2.32 -1.33 -0.71
CA LEU A 37 -1.91 -0.06 -1.30
C LEU A 37 -0.90 0.60 -0.37
N VAL A 38 0.22 1.07 -0.93
CA VAL A 38 1.13 2.01 -0.27
C VAL A 38 1.24 3.23 -1.17
N GLU A 39 0.92 4.39 -0.61
CA GLU A 39 0.99 5.67 -1.29
C GLU A 39 1.81 6.63 -0.45
N PHE A 40 2.76 7.30 -1.07
CA PHE A 40 3.49 8.41 -0.49
C PHE A 40 3.21 9.66 -1.31
N ARG A 41 2.98 10.78 -0.62
CA ARG A 41 2.74 12.08 -1.24
C ARG A 41 3.21 13.20 -0.35
N ASP A 42 4.16 14.01 -0.81
CA ASP A 42 4.60 15.24 -0.15
C ASP A 42 4.90 15.05 1.37
N GLY A 43 5.44 13.89 1.76
CA GLY A 43 5.73 13.54 3.15
C GLY A 43 4.60 12.85 3.93
N ASP A 44 3.43 12.67 3.34
CA ASP A 44 2.36 11.83 3.87
C ASP A 44 2.49 10.41 3.31
N LEU A 45 2.34 9.39 4.17
CA LEU A 45 2.37 7.98 3.79
C LEU A 45 1.05 7.32 4.21
N PHE A 46 0.34 6.75 3.24
CA PHE A 46 -0.86 5.96 3.45
C PHE A 46 -0.60 4.50 3.12
N VAL A 47 -1.04 3.61 4.01
CA VAL A 47 -0.97 2.16 3.83
C VAL A 47 -2.35 1.58 4.06
N ALA A 48 -2.85 0.77 3.13
CA ALA A 48 -4.10 0.05 3.30
C ALA A 48 -3.91 -1.42 2.96
N LEU A 49 -4.51 -2.28 3.78
CA LEU A 49 -4.65 -3.71 3.55
C LEU A 49 -6.14 -4.04 3.63
N VAL A 50 -6.68 -4.65 2.59
CA VAL A 50 -8.10 -5.01 2.51
C VAL A 50 -8.26 -6.44 2.04
N CYS A 51 -9.30 -7.11 2.53
CA CYS A 51 -9.74 -8.38 1.98
C CYS A 51 -10.83 -8.11 0.94
N ALA A 52 -10.52 -8.33 -0.33
CA ALA A 52 -11.48 -8.26 -1.43
C ALA A 52 -12.45 -9.45 -1.34
N THR A 53 -13.75 -9.17 -1.47
CA THR A 53 -14.79 -10.21 -1.52
C THR A 53 -15.36 -10.40 -2.93
N ALA A 54 -15.12 -9.45 -3.83
CA ALA A 54 -15.39 -9.53 -5.26
C ALA A 54 -14.64 -8.43 -6.04
N GLY A 55 -14.42 -8.68 -7.33
CA GLY A 55 -13.74 -7.76 -8.24
C GLY A 55 -12.22 -8.00 -8.28
N THR A 56 -11.66 -7.98 -9.49
CA THR A 56 -10.22 -7.85 -9.72
C THR A 56 -9.90 -6.37 -9.88
N VAL A 57 -8.86 -5.90 -9.21
CA VAL A 57 -8.33 -4.56 -9.47
C VAL A 57 -7.21 -4.70 -10.51
N SER A 58 -7.22 -3.84 -11.54
CA SER A 58 -6.22 -3.87 -12.62
C SER A 58 -4.86 -3.31 -12.19
N GLU A 59 -3.82 -3.94 -12.74
CA GLU A 59 -2.37 -3.65 -12.81
C GLU A 59 -1.69 -2.68 -11.84
N VAL A 60 -0.45 -3.03 -11.51
CA VAL A 60 0.40 -2.32 -10.56
C VAL A 60 0.76 -0.98 -11.19
N VAL A 61 0.23 0.12 -10.67
CA VAL A 61 0.69 1.44 -11.07
C VAL A 61 1.97 1.68 -10.31
N ARG A 62 3.08 1.81 -11.03
CA ARG A 62 4.42 2.04 -10.49
C ARG A 62 4.83 3.46 -10.77
N GLY A 63 4.72 4.31 -9.75
CA GLY A 63 5.07 5.71 -9.88
C GLY A 63 4.10 6.48 -10.78
N GLY A 64 3.93 7.74 -10.47
CA GLY A 64 3.25 8.71 -11.31
C GLY A 64 3.85 10.06 -11.01
N ASP A 65 3.89 10.95 -11.99
CA ASP A 65 3.90 12.36 -11.64
C ASP A 65 2.53 12.71 -11.03
N ARG A 66 2.45 13.81 -10.28
CA ARG A 66 1.26 14.35 -9.57
C ARG A 66 -0.05 14.40 -10.41
N GLY A 67 0.00 14.13 -11.72
CA GLY A 67 -1.13 14.05 -12.64
C GLY A 67 -1.99 12.78 -12.55
N ASP A 68 -1.49 11.68 -11.97
CA ASP A 68 -2.23 10.39 -11.92
C ASP A 68 -3.02 10.17 -10.60
N CYS A 69 -3.29 11.25 -9.86
CA CYS A 69 -3.95 11.26 -8.54
C CYS A 69 -5.41 10.77 -8.51
N GLU A 70 -5.94 10.14 -9.57
CA GLU A 70 -7.29 9.55 -9.58
C GLU A 70 -7.29 8.02 -9.31
N SER A 71 -6.11 7.38 -9.27
CA SER A 71 -5.98 5.92 -9.13
C SER A 71 -6.30 5.36 -7.74
N TRP A 72 -6.35 6.20 -6.69
CA TRP A 72 -6.75 5.80 -5.33
C TRP A 72 -8.20 5.31 -5.26
N MET A 73 -9.02 5.61 -6.28
CA MET A 73 -10.39 5.10 -6.40
C MET A 73 -10.48 3.69 -6.99
N SER A 74 -9.37 3.13 -7.48
CA SER A 74 -9.32 1.75 -7.99
C SER A 74 -9.10 0.74 -6.85
N PHE A 75 -9.96 0.74 -5.83
CA PHE A 75 -10.04 -0.36 -4.84
C PHE A 75 -11.02 -1.45 -5.31
N PRO A 76 -10.98 -2.67 -4.74
CA PRO A 76 -11.95 -3.70 -5.06
C PRO A 76 -13.37 -3.20 -4.84
N ALA A 77 -14.28 -3.54 -5.76
CA ALA A 77 -15.67 -3.09 -5.72
C ALA A 77 -16.40 -3.51 -4.43
N SER A 78 -15.98 -4.62 -3.81
CA SER A 78 -16.45 -5.02 -2.49
C SER A 78 -15.31 -5.48 -1.59
N ILE A 79 -15.26 -4.89 -0.40
CA ILE A 79 -14.29 -5.19 0.65
C ILE A 79 -15.00 -5.71 1.90
N ASP A 80 -14.40 -6.71 2.55
CA ASP A 80 -14.81 -7.09 3.91
C ASP A 80 -14.28 -6.02 4.89
N ARG A 81 -15.17 -5.10 5.28
CA ARG A 81 -14.85 -3.99 6.21
C ARG A 81 -14.26 -4.47 7.53
N ARG A 82 -14.57 -5.69 7.98
CA ARG A 82 -14.01 -6.24 9.23
C ARG A 82 -12.52 -6.56 9.10
N LYS A 83 -12.06 -6.80 7.87
CA LYS A 83 -10.69 -7.15 7.49
C LYS A 83 -9.93 -5.98 6.84
N MET A 84 -10.51 -4.78 6.84
CA MET A 84 -9.82 -3.56 6.39
C MET A 84 -8.90 -3.05 7.51
N ARG A 85 -7.66 -2.72 7.15
CA ARG A 85 -6.70 -2.03 8.01
C ARG A 85 -6.08 -0.90 7.21
N CYS A 86 -6.02 0.27 7.82
CA CYS A 86 -5.40 1.44 7.22
C CYS A 86 -4.47 2.08 8.25
N PHE A 87 -3.40 2.66 7.74
CA PHE A 87 -2.44 3.42 8.50
C PHE A 87 -2.07 4.67 7.71
N PHE A 88 -1.81 5.73 8.45
CA PHE A 88 -1.45 7.01 7.90
C PHE A 88 -0.36 7.64 8.77
N ALA A 89 0.74 8.01 8.14
CA ALA A 89 1.85 8.72 8.76
C ALA A 89 2.12 10.04 8.04
N LYS A 90 2.63 11.02 8.78
CA LYS A 90 3.02 12.33 8.27
C LYS A 90 4.51 12.56 8.47
N ASN A 91 5.06 13.52 7.71
CA ASN A 91 6.47 13.92 7.76
C ASN A 91 7.44 12.74 7.51
N VAL A 92 7.02 11.79 6.69
CA VAL A 92 7.82 10.67 6.25
C VAL A 92 8.86 11.17 5.26
N ARG A 93 10.12 10.78 5.42
CA ARG A 93 11.16 11.13 4.45
C ARG A 93 10.92 10.32 3.16
N PRO A 94 11.15 10.88 1.97
CA PRO A 94 11.06 10.17 0.69
C PRO A 94 12.26 9.22 0.52
N ASP A 95 12.37 8.25 1.43
CA ASP A 95 13.44 7.27 1.49
C ASP A 95 12.84 5.86 1.63
N LYS A 96 13.32 4.95 0.79
CA LYS A 96 12.82 3.57 0.71
C LYS A 96 12.94 2.84 2.04
N SER A 97 14.05 3.00 2.75
CA SER A 97 14.28 2.32 4.04
C SER A 97 13.34 2.84 5.12
N ASP A 98 13.09 4.16 5.15
CA ASP A 98 12.13 4.76 6.07
C ASP A 98 10.71 4.25 5.85
N ILE A 99 10.27 4.16 4.61
CA ILE A 99 8.93 3.67 4.27
C ILE A 99 8.80 2.19 4.62
N LEU A 100 9.78 1.36 4.26
CA LEU A 100 9.79 -0.05 4.62
C LEU A 100 9.75 -0.27 6.13
N ARG A 101 10.49 0.54 6.89
CA ARG A 101 10.45 0.53 8.36
C ARG A 101 9.04 0.87 8.87
N ILE A 102 8.44 1.95 8.40
CA ILE A 102 7.09 2.36 8.85
C ILE A 102 6.02 1.31 8.51
N VAL A 103 6.10 0.70 7.31
CA VAL A 103 5.18 -0.38 6.92
C VAL A 103 5.39 -1.63 7.79
N SER A 104 6.64 -1.91 8.18
CA SER A 104 6.96 -2.99 9.11
C SER A 104 6.42 -2.70 10.51
N ASP A 105 6.54 -1.47 11.02
CA ASP A 105 5.95 -1.06 12.30
C ASP A 105 4.42 -1.21 12.26
N PHE A 106 3.77 -0.86 11.13
CA PHE A 106 2.33 -1.06 10.96
C PHE A 106 1.93 -2.53 11.07
N ARG A 107 2.70 -3.46 10.48
CA ARG A 107 2.47 -4.90 10.62
C ARG A 107 2.38 -5.33 12.08
N GLU A 108 3.29 -4.84 12.92
CA GLU A 108 3.30 -5.18 14.35
C GLU A 108 2.07 -4.65 15.09
N ILE A 109 1.58 -3.47 14.70
CA ILE A 109 0.41 -2.83 15.34
C ILE A 109 -0.89 -3.56 15.00
N VAL A 110 -1.04 -4.07 13.77
CA VAL A 110 -2.31 -4.66 13.34
C VAL A 110 -2.38 -6.18 13.42
N ALA A 111 -1.23 -6.88 13.57
CA ALA A 111 -1.11 -8.33 13.76
C ALA A 111 -2.02 -8.87 14.87
#